data_AF-A0A9D7EEN1-F1
#
_entry.id   AF-A0A9D7EEN1-F1
#
_cell.length_a   1.000
_cell.length_b   1.000
_cell.length_c   1.000
_cell.angle_alpha   90.00
_cell.angle_beta   90.00
_cell.angle_gamma   90.00
#
_symmetry.space_group_name_H-M   'P 1'
#
loop_
_entity.id
_entity.type
_entity.pdbx_description
1 polymer ?
#
loop_
_entity_poly.entity_id
_entity_poly.type
_entity_poly.pdbx_seq_one_letter_code
_entity_poly.pdbx_strand_id
1 'polypeptide(L)'
;MSKKEPPKPKNPDARDMILGMLRTKSGMKQDVYQRNIALFADIKELLREIADDLEAHARRADDRIGIHYTDKGNLACELKVAGDTLIFNMHTNVFKLDQSHSLWKSTYLEQDELRG
;
A
#
# COMPACT_ATOMS: atom_id res chain seq x y z
N MET A 1 -42.03 -20.92 44.99
CA MET A 1 -41.35 -20.96 43.69
C MET A 1 -40.84 -19.56 43.38
N SER A 2 -39.56 -19.28 43.63
CA SER A 2 -38.97 -17.96 43.32
C SER A 2 -38.40 -18.01 41.90
N LYS A 3 -39.00 -17.25 40.98
CA LYS A 3 -38.52 -17.14 39.59
C LYS A 3 -37.20 -16.36 39.59
N LYS A 4 -36.09 -17.02 39.24
CA LYS A 4 -34.82 -16.34 38.98
C LYS A 4 -34.98 -15.53 37.69
N GLU A 5 -34.73 -14.23 37.76
CA GLU A 5 -34.65 -13.35 36.60
C GLU A 5 -33.50 -13.79 35.67
N PRO A 6 -33.66 -13.66 34.35
CA PRO A 6 -32.62 -14.01 33.39
C PRO A 6 -31.39 -13.11 33.56
N PRO A 7 -30.17 -13.65 33.37
CA PRO A 7 -28.95 -12.87 33.51
C PRO A 7 -28.91 -11.74 32.48
N LYS A 8 -28.73 -10.50 32.95
CA LYS A 8 -28.53 -9.33 32.09
C LYS A 8 -27.29 -9.53 31.20
N PRO A 9 -27.33 -9.12 29.92
CA PRO A 9 -26.21 -9.31 29.00
C PRO A 9 -24.96 -8.61 29.57
N LYS A 10 -23.85 -9.35 29.69
CA LYS A 10 -22.56 -8.78 30.06
C LYS A 10 -22.15 -7.78 28.97
N ASN A 11 -22.00 -6.50 29.32
CA ASN A 11 -21.31 -5.56 28.45
C ASN A 11 -19.94 -6.15 28.10
N PRO A 12 -19.50 -6.07 26.84
CA PRO A 12 -18.20 -6.58 26.43
C PRO A 12 -17.10 -5.93 27.29
N ASP A 13 -16.17 -6.74 27.78
CA ASP A 13 -15.02 -6.24 28.54
C ASP A 13 -14.28 -5.20 27.67
N ALA A 14 -13.86 -4.08 28.26
CA ALA A 14 -13.19 -3.01 27.52
C ALA A 14 -11.94 -3.54 26.78
N ARG A 15 -11.28 -4.57 27.35
CA ARG A 15 -10.18 -5.30 26.70
C ARG A 15 -10.63 -6.03 25.45
N ASP A 16 -11.76 -6.73 25.48
CA ASP A 16 -12.28 -7.45 24.32
C ASP A 16 -12.66 -6.49 23.19
N MET A 17 -13.20 -5.32 23.51
CA MET A 17 -13.48 -4.27 22.52
C MET A 17 -12.19 -3.71 21.89
N ILE A 18 -11.15 -3.45 22.70
CA ILE A 18 -9.85 -2.98 22.21
C ILE A 18 -9.21 -4.03 21.30
N LEU A 19 -9.20 -5.30 21.73
CA LEU A 19 -8.64 -6.40 20.96
C LEU A 19 -9.41 -6.63 19.65
N GLY A 20 -10.74 -6.52 19.67
CA GLY A 20 -11.58 -6.60 18.49
C GLY A 20 -11.30 -5.47 17.48
N MET A 21 -11.12 -4.24 17.97
CA MET A 21 -10.77 -3.10 17.12
C MET A 21 -9.37 -3.22 16.52
N LEU A 22 -8.38 -3.65 17.31
CA LEU A 22 -7.02 -3.91 16.83
C LEU A 22 -7.01 -5.00 15.77
N ARG A 23 -7.73 -6.11 15.98
CA ARG A 23 -7.79 -7.20 15.00
C ARG A 23 -8.36 -6.74 13.66
N THR A 24 -9.46 -6.01 13.68
CA THR A 24 -10.17 -5.60 12.46
C THR A 24 -9.44 -4.47 11.73
N LYS A 25 -9.11 -3.37 12.43
CA LYS A 25 -8.49 -2.20 11.78
C LYS A 25 -7.00 -2.37 11.51
N SER A 26 -6.25 -3.02 12.40
CA SER A 26 -4.82 -3.19 12.22
C SER A 26 -4.51 -4.34 11.26
N GLY A 27 -5.30 -5.42 11.26
CA GLY A 27 -5.13 -6.53 10.31
C GLY A 27 -5.23 -6.05 8.86
N MET A 28 -6.32 -5.35 8.52
CA MET A 28 -6.52 -4.79 7.19
C MET A 28 -5.39 -3.85 6.75
N LYS A 29 -4.92 -2.96 7.65
CA LYS A 29 -3.81 -2.05 7.34
C LYS A 29 -2.50 -2.80 7.09
N GLN A 30 -2.24 -3.86 7.84
CA GLN A 30 -1.07 -4.72 7.62
C GLN A 30 -1.16 -5.42 6.27
N ASP A 31 -2.32 -5.98 5.91
CA ASP A 31 -2.51 -6.65 4.63
C ASP A 31 -2.29 -5.71 3.44
N VAL A 32 -2.84 -4.49 3.50
CA VAL A 32 -2.62 -3.46 2.47
C VAL A 32 -1.15 -3.07 2.39
N TYR A 33 -0.49 -2.88 3.54
CA TYR A 33 0.93 -2.55 3.58
C TYR A 33 1.79 -3.65 2.93
N GLN A 34 1.56 -4.92 3.27
CA GLN A 34 2.31 -6.04 2.70
C GLN A 34 2.12 -6.15 1.18
N ARG A 35 0.88 -5.99 0.71
CA ARG A 35 0.58 -5.98 -0.73
C ARG A 35 1.28 -4.83 -1.46
N ASN A 36 1.27 -3.63 -0.87
CA ASN A 36 1.94 -2.47 -1.46
C ASN A 36 3.46 -2.65 -1.51
N ILE A 37 4.08 -3.22 -0.47
CA ILE A 37 5.52 -3.53 -0.48
C ILE A 37 5.86 -4.52 -1.60
N ALA A 38 5.07 -5.59 -1.74
CA ALA A 38 5.29 -6.59 -2.79
C ALA A 38 5.16 -5.98 -4.19
N LEU A 39 4.07 -5.25 -4.45
CA LEU A 39 3.88 -4.57 -5.73
C LEU A 39 4.99 -3.55 -6.02
N PHE A 40 5.44 -2.81 -5.01
CA PHE A 40 6.52 -1.86 -5.19
C PHE A 40 7.85 -2.54 -5.51
N ALA A 41 8.10 -3.74 -4.97
CA ALA A 41 9.25 -4.55 -5.35
C ALA A 41 9.18 -4.97 -6.83
N ASP A 42 8.00 -5.36 -7.32
CA ASP A 42 7.80 -5.67 -8.75
C ASP A 42 8.06 -4.44 -9.64
N ILE A 43 7.56 -3.26 -9.23
CA ILE A 43 7.82 -2.00 -9.93
C ILE A 43 9.31 -1.68 -9.99
N LYS A 44 10.03 -1.88 -8.88
CA LYS A 44 11.48 -1.67 -8.81
C LYS A 44 12.26 -2.57 -9.75
N GLU A 45 11.88 -3.84 -9.84
CA GLU A 45 12.49 -4.79 -10.77
C GLU A 45 12.28 -4.34 -12.21
N LEU A 46 11.05 -3.98 -12.57
CA LEU A 46 10.72 -3.48 -13.91
C LEU A 46 11.47 -2.18 -14.24
N LEU A 47 11.58 -1.25 -13.29
CA LEU A 47 12.32 0.01 -13.49
C LEU A 47 13.81 -0.24 -13.73
N ARG A 48 14.39 -1.23 -13.06
CA ARG A 48 15.79 -1.63 -13.28
C ARG A 48 15.97 -2.20 -14.68
N GLU A 49 15.09 -3.11 -15.11
CA GLU A 49 15.15 -3.69 -16.47
C GLU A 49 15.03 -2.61 -17.55
N ILE A 50 14.10 -1.67 -17.38
CA ILE A 50 13.93 -0.54 -18.30
C ILE A 50 15.19 0.35 -18.29
N ALA A 51 15.77 0.62 -17.12
CA ALA A 51 16.98 1.43 -17.02
C ALA A 51 18.16 0.79 -17.77
N ASP A 52 18.36 -0.51 -17.59
CA ASP A 52 19.44 -1.28 -18.22
C ASP A 52 19.26 -1.31 -19.75
N ASP A 53 18.04 -1.55 -20.24
CA ASP A 53 17.73 -1.55 -21.67
C ASP A 53 17.93 -0.16 -22.29
N LEU A 54 17.43 0.90 -21.64
CA LEU A 54 17.59 2.26 -22.12
C LEU A 54 19.06 2.71 -22.08
N GLU A 55 19.82 2.35 -21.04
CA GLU A 55 21.25 2.67 -20.96
C GLU A 55 22.02 2.03 -22.12
N ALA A 56 21.74 0.76 -22.44
CA ALA A 56 22.38 0.05 -23.54
C ALA A 56 22.09 0.69 -24.90
N HIS A 57 20.88 1.21 -25.11
CA HIS A 57 20.51 1.92 -26.34
C HIS A 57 21.07 3.35 -26.38
N ALA A 58 21.04 4.08 -25.26
CA ALA A 58 21.51 5.46 -25.16
C ALA A 58 23.02 5.56 -25.40
N ARG A 59 23.82 4.67 -24.80
CA ARG A 59 25.29 4.63 -24.99
C ARG A 59 25.69 4.41 -26.45
N ARG A 60 24.90 3.65 -27.23
CA ARG A 60 25.16 3.48 -28.67
C ARG A 60 24.98 4.77 -29.46
N ALA A 61 24.15 5.69 -28.97
CA ALA A 61 23.87 6.97 -29.63
C ALA A 61 24.80 8.09 -29.13
N ASP A 62 25.01 8.21 -27.81
CA ASP A 62 25.88 9.22 -27.19
C ASP A 62 26.31 8.74 -25.79
N ASP A 63 27.61 8.52 -25.59
CA ASP A 63 28.19 8.06 -24.32
C ASP A 63 27.97 9.02 -23.14
N ARG A 64 27.57 10.28 -23.40
CA ARG A 64 27.27 11.26 -22.35
C ARG A 64 25.89 11.06 -21.73
N ILE A 65 25.00 10.31 -22.38
CA ILE A 65 23.65 10.02 -21.88
C ILE A 65 23.74 8.83 -20.93
N GLY A 66 23.94 9.12 -19.64
CA GLY A 66 23.91 8.13 -18.57
C GLY A 66 22.48 7.87 -18.08
N ILE A 67 22.09 6.60 -18.01
CA ILE A 67 20.81 6.18 -17.40
C ILE A 67 21.16 5.23 -16.27
N HIS A 68 20.68 5.52 -15.06
CA HIS A 68 21.06 4.77 -13.88
C HIS A 68 19.87 4.57 -12.95
N TYR A 69 19.60 3.32 -12.61
CA TYR A 69 18.69 2.95 -11.53
C TYR A 69 19.44 2.89 -10.19
N THR A 70 18.83 3.38 -9.12
CA THR A 70 19.35 3.28 -7.76
C THR A 70 18.25 2.87 -6.80
N ASP A 71 18.46 1.74 -6.11
CA ASP A 71 17.60 1.32 -5.02
C ASP A 71 17.90 2.16 -3.75
N LYS A 72 16.86 2.74 -3.14
CA LYS A 72 16.94 3.54 -1.90
C LYS A 72 16.21 2.86 -0.73
N GLY A 73 16.28 1.54 -0.66
CA GLY A 73 15.62 0.73 0.36
C GLY A 73 14.14 0.48 0.03
N ASN A 74 13.41 -0.15 0.94
CA ASN A 74 12.10 -0.77 0.62
C ASN A 74 11.02 0.20 0.15
N LEU A 75 11.15 1.50 0.41
CA LEU A 75 10.11 2.50 0.18
C LEU A 75 10.44 3.49 -0.93
N ALA A 76 11.65 3.45 -1.49
CA ALA A 76 12.06 4.38 -2.51
C ALA A 76 13.04 3.77 -3.53
N CYS A 77 12.99 4.30 -4.74
CA CYS A 77 14.05 4.14 -5.75
C CYS A 77 14.14 5.39 -6.62
N GLU A 78 15.27 5.51 -7.30
CA GLU A 78 15.58 6.62 -8.19
C GLU A 78 15.93 6.07 -9.57
N LEU A 79 15.46 6.76 -10.60
CA LEU A 79 15.87 6.54 -11.98
C LEU A 79 16.42 7.86 -12.50
N LYS A 80 17.73 7.91 -12.74
CA LYS A 80 18.40 9.07 -13.32
C LYS A 80 18.50 8.88 -14.82
N VAL A 81 18.08 9.88 -15.59
CA VAL A 81 18.12 9.90 -17.05
C VAL A 81 18.83 11.18 -17.48
N ALA A 82 20.08 11.05 -17.91
CA ALA A 82 20.98 12.17 -18.20
C ALA A 82 21.06 13.19 -17.05
N GLY A 83 20.38 14.34 -17.21
CA GLY A 83 20.34 15.41 -16.21
C GLY A 83 19.18 15.30 -15.22
N ASP A 84 18.15 14.52 -15.53
CA ASP A 84 16.91 14.45 -14.77
C ASP A 84 16.90 13.24 -13.82
N THR A 85 16.19 13.37 -12.70
CA THR A 85 16.00 12.29 -11.73
C THR A 85 14.52 12.10 -11.45
N LEU A 86 14.02 10.90 -11.71
CA LEU A 86 12.71 10.43 -11.27
C LEU A 86 12.86 9.72 -9.93
N ILE A 87 12.06 10.11 -8.94
CA ILE A 87 12.04 9.50 -7.62
C ILE A 87 10.69 8.84 -7.41
N PHE A 88 10.70 7.53 -7.16
CA PHE A 88 9.50 6.76 -6.86
C PHE A 88 9.46 6.51 -5.37
N ASN A 89 8.36 6.91 -4.72
CA ASN A 89 8.15 6.74 -3.30
C ASN A 89 6.88 5.93 -3.04
N MET A 90 6.98 4.89 -2.21
CA MET A 90 5.83 4.18 -1.68
C MET A 90 5.45 4.75 -0.32
N HIS A 91 4.24 5.31 -0.23
CA HIS A 91 3.71 5.83 1.03
C HIS A 91 3.12 4.71 1.88
N THR A 92 3.50 4.66 3.16
CA THR A 92 3.04 3.64 4.11
C THR A 92 1.62 3.88 4.66
N ASN A 93 1.06 5.05 4.39
CA ASN A 93 -0.24 5.45 4.94
C ASN A 93 -1.39 4.81 4.15
N VAL A 94 -2.24 4.09 4.86
CA VAL A 94 -3.51 3.56 4.35
C VAL A 94 -4.63 4.50 4.81
N PHE A 95 -5.26 5.16 3.85
CA PHE A 95 -6.40 6.05 4.09
C PHE A 95 -7.70 5.37 3.66
N LYS A 96 -8.79 5.68 4.38
CA LYS A 96 -10.13 5.35 3.95
C LYS A 96 -10.73 6.56 3.25
N LEU A 97 -11.30 6.35 2.07
CA LEU A 97 -12.08 7.34 1.34
C LEU A 97 -13.31 7.72 2.16
N ASP A 98 -13.63 9.01 2.17
CA ASP A 98 -14.87 9.50 2.77
C ASP A 98 -16.07 8.82 2.09
N GLN A 99 -17.11 8.47 2.85
CA GLN A 99 -18.30 7.80 2.29
C GLN A 99 -19.03 8.64 1.23
N SER A 100 -18.84 9.95 1.19
CA SER A 100 -19.36 10.81 0.14
C SER A 100 -18.58 10.73 -1.18
N HIS A 101 -17.45 10.04 -1.22
CA HIS A 101 -16.58 9.98 -2.39
C HIS A 101 -17.23 9.18 -3.53
N SER A 102 -17.23 9.73 -4.75
CA SER A 102 -17.93 9.13 -5.91
C SER A 102 -17.43 7.73 -6.29
N LEU A 103 -16.19 7.39 -5.93
CA LEU A 103 -15.60 6.06 -6.13
C LEU A 103 -16.35 4.94 -5.38
N TRP A 104 -17.08 5.24 -4.30
CA TRP A 104 -17.92 4.25 -3.61
C TRP A 104 -19.02 3.66 -4.51
N LYS A 105 -19.37 4.35 -5.61
CA LYS A 105 -20.29 3.85 -6.63
C LYS A 105 -19.62 2.91 -7.65
N SER A 106 -18.31 2.69 -7.53
CA SER A 106 -17.62 1.72 -8.38
C SER A 106 -17.91 0.30 -7.87
N THR A 107 -18.05 -0.64 -8.81
CA THR A 107 -18.29 -2.05 -8.51
C THR A 107 -17.22 -2.67 -7.60
N TYR A 108 -16.00 -2.11 -7.61
CA TYR A 108 -14.90 -2.56 -6.76
C TYR A 108 -15.11 -2.25 -5.28
N LEU A 109 -15.58 -1.04 -4.96
CA LEU A 109 -15.81 -0.57 -3.58
C LEU A 109 -17.20 -0.93 -3.05
N GLU A 110 -18.20 -1.04 -3.93
CA GLU A 110 -19.55 -1.48 -3.57
C GLU A 110 -19.57 -2.92 -3.03
N GLN A 111 -18.67 -3.78 -3.52
CA GLN A 111 -18.61 -5.19 -3.14
C GLN A 111 -18.01 -5.45 -1.76
N ASP A 112 -17.25 -4.50 -1.19
CA ASP A 112 -16.52 -4.70 0.05
C ASP A 112 -16.15 -3.35 0.69
N GLU A 113 -16.85 -2.98 1.77
CA GLU A 113 -16.66 -1.71 2.48
C GLU A 113 -15.29 -1.55 3.15
N LEU A 114 -14.49 -2.62 3.22
CA LEU A 114 -13.12 -2.60 3.72
C LEU A 114 -12.09 -2.27 2.62
N ARG A 115 -12.50 -2.16 1.34
CA ARG A 115 -11.61 -1.80 0.23
C ARG A 115 -11.47 -0.30 -0.02
N GLY A 116 -12.36 0.49 0.56
CA GLY A 116 -12.37 1.95 0.40
C GLY A 116 -11.77 2.67 1.58
#